data_AF-A0AAV5I0G2-F1
#
_entry.id   AF-A0AAV5I0G2-F1
#
_cell.length_a   1.000
_cell.length_b   1.000
_cell.length_c   1.000
_cell.angle_alpha   90.00
_cell.angle_beta   90.00
_cell.angle_gamma   90.00
#
_symmetry.space_group_name_H-M   'P 1'
#
loop_
_entity.id
_entity.type
_entity.pdbx_description
1 polymer ?
#
loop_
_entity_poly.entity_id
_entity_poly.type
_entity_poly.pdbx_seq_one_letter_code
_entity_poly.pdbx_strand_id
1 'polypeptide(L)' 'MAMVWAGSQVTKLIRAGGALTLAPIVDRGLSWFTTKFKFESQGKAFMAIIVLCFGLAMMLFFVVTLLWA' A
#
# COMPACT_ATOMS: atom_id res chain seq x y z
N MET A 1 22.93 -27.97 -4.20
CA MET A 1 21.58 -27.86 -3.57
C MET A 1 21.54 -27.08 -2.25
N ALA A 2 22.67 -26.84 -1.55
CA ALA A 2 22.68 -26.04 -0.32
C ALA A 2 22.58 -24.50 -0.51
N MET A 3 23.08 -23.97 -1.64
CA MET A 3 23.09 -22.52 -1.90
C MET A 3 21.69 -21.93 -2.13
N VAL A 4 20.79 -22.68 -2.80
CA VAL A 4 19.36 -22.30 -2.94
C VAL A 4 18.59 -22.37 -1.62
N TRP A 5 19.07 -23.17 -0.66
CA TRP A 5 18.47 -23.30 0.68
C TRP A 5 18.87 -22.15 1.61
N ALA A 6 20.13 -21.70 1.54
CA ALA A 6 20.59 -20.50 2.24
C ALA A 6 19.93 -19.22 1.71
N GLY A 7 19.78 -19.09 0.37
CA GLY A 7 19.09 -17.95 -0.23
C GLY A 7 17.62 -17.85 0.17
N SER A 8 16.89 -18.97 0.24
CA SER A 8 15.47 -18.98 0.61
C SER A 8 15.21 -18.53 2.05
N GLN A 9 16.09 -18.86 3.00
CA GLN A 9 15.94 -18.42 4.40
C GLN A 9 16.17 -16.92 4.56
N VAL A 10 17.18 -16.38 3.89
CA VAL A 10 17.53 -14.95 3.99
C VAL A 10 16.40 -14.08 3.43
N THR A 11 15.82 -14.44 2.28
CA THR A 11 14.69 -13.68 1.72
C THR A 11 13.43 -13.77 2.58
N LYS A 12 13.19 -14.90 3.27
CA LYS A 12 12.05 -15.04 4.19
C LYS A 12 12.16 -14.13 5.40
N LEU A 13 13.34 -14.05 6.01
CA LEU A 13 13.61 -13.17 7.15
C LEU A 13 13.53 -11.70 6.74
N ILE A 14 14.08 -11.33 5.59
CA ILE A 14 14.00 -9.95 5.08
C ILE A 14 12.56 -9.58 4.73
N ARG A 15 11.79 -10.49 4.14
CA ARG A 15 10.38 -10.22 3.81
C ARG A 15 9.50 -10.15 5.06
N ALA A 16 9.71 -11.05 6.02
CA ALA A 16 9.00 -11.01 7.30
C ALA A 16 9.40 -9.80 8.14
N GLY A 17 10.70 -9.46 8.18
CA GLY A 17 11.23 -8.28 8.84
C GLY A 17 10.73 -7.00 8.19
N GLY A 18 10.68 -6.94 6.85
CA GLY A 18 10.08 -5.83 6.10
C GLY A 18 8.59 -5.68 6.41
N ALA A 19 7.82 -6.77 6.42
CA ALA A 19 6.41 -6.72 6.80
C ALA A 19 6.23 -6.27 8.27
N LEU A 20 7.09 -6.72 9.18
CA LEU A 20 7.05 -6.37 10.59
C LEU A 20 7.40 -4.90 10.85
N THR A 21 8.31 -4.30 10.08
CA THR A 21 8.63 -2.87 10.19
C THR A 21 7.58 -2.00 9.50
N LEU A 22 7.02 -2.46 8.38
CA LEU A 22 5.97 -1.74 7.65
C LEU A 22 4.64 -1.72 8.39
N ALA A 23 4.27 -2.78 9.11
CA ALA A 23 3.02 -2.86 9.85
C ALA A 23 2.80 -1.66 10.82
N PRO A 24 3.70 -1.37 11.79
CA PRO A 24 3.50 -0.26 12.73
C PRO A 24 3.65 1.11 12.08
N ILE A 25 4.40 1.24 10.98
CA ILE A 25 4.56 2.50 10.24
C ILE A 25 3.26 2.84 9.52
N VAL A 26 2.65 1.87 8.85
CA VAL A 26 1.37 2.03 8.16
C VAL A 26 0.26 2.30 9.17
N ASP A 27 0.20 1.55 10.28
CA ASP A 27 -0.78 1.79 11.37
C ASP A 27 -0.66 3.21 11.97
N ARG A 28 0.56 3.68 12.24
CA ARG A 28 0.80 5.05 12.73
C ARG A 28 0.43 6.12 11.70
N GLY A 29 0.79 5.91 10.44
CA GLY A 29 0.42 6.81 9.35
C GLY A 29 -1.09 6.91 9.20
N LEU A 30 -1.79 5.78 9.27
CA LEU A 30 -3.25 5.71 9.16
C LEU A 30 -3.95 6.37 10.35
N SER A 31 -3.45 6.16 11.57
CA SER A 31 -3.97 6.81 12.78
C SER A 31 -3.78 8.32 12.76
N TRP A 32 -2.61 8.78 12.29
CA TRP A 32 -2.31 10.21 12.16
C TRP A 32 -3.17 10.87 11.07
N PHE A 33 -3.35 10.22 9.93
CA PHE A 33 -4.18 10.72 8.83
C PHE A 33 -5.67 10.80 9.24
N THR A 34 -6.16 9.78 9.96
CA THR A 34 -7.54 9.72 10.48
C THR A 34 -7.81 10.81 11.51
N THR A 35 -6.86 11.04 12.43
CA THR A 35 -6.96 12.12 13.43
C THR A 35 -6.92 13.50 12.78
N LYS A 36 -6.08 13.68 11.75
CA LYS A 36 -5.90 14.98 11.08
C LYS A 36 -7.06 15.37 10.17
N PHE A 37 -7.70 14.40 9.52
CA PHE A 37 -8.86 14.62 8.66
C PHE A 37 -10.21 14.48 9.40
N LYS A 38 -10.23 14.24 10.73
CA LYS A 38 -11.48 14.06 11.51
C LYS A 38 -12.39 12.94 10.97
N PHE A 39 -11.81 11.88 10.39
CA PHE A 39 -12.60 10.73 9.96
C PHE A 39 -13.01 9.89 11.18
N GLU A 40 -14.29 9.52 11.23
CA GLU A 40 -14.90 8.73 12.30
C GLU A 40 -14.28 7.32 12.44
N SER A 41 -13.64 6.79 11.38
CA SER A 41 -12.91 5.52 11.46
C SER A 41 -11.72 5.44 10.49
N GLN A 42 -10.64 4.77 10.93
CA GLN A 42 -9.44 4.53 10.10
C GLN A 42 -9.74 3.74 8.82
N GLY A 43 -10.70 2.82 8.88
CA GLY A 43 -11.11 2.02 7.73
C GLY A 43 -11.77 2.85 6.62
N LYS A 44 -12.60 3.84 6.97
CA LYS A 44 -13.23 4.73 5.99
C LYS A 44 -12.19 5.64 5.30
N ALA A 45 -11.20 6.13 6.05
CA ALA A 45 -10.12 6.94 5.50
C ALA A 45 -9.25 6.15 4.51
N PHE A 46 -8.91 4.89 4.83
CA PHE A 46 -8.15 4.03 3.92
C PHE A 46 -8.93 3.70 2.65
N MET A 47 -10.22 3.39 2.78
CA MET A 47 -11.10 3.12 1.63
C MET A 47 -11.19 4.33 0.70
N ALA A 48 -11.31 5.55 1.26
CA ALA A 48 -11.31 6.79 0.48
C ALA A 48 -10.01 6.99 -0.31
N ILE A 49 -8.85 6.71 0.29
CA ILE A 49 -7.55 6.81 -0.40
C ILE A 49 -7.46 5.79 -1.54
N ILE A 50 -7.89 4.54 -1.32
CA ILE A 50 -7.90 3.50 -2.36
C ILE A 50 -8.80 3.91 -3.51
N VAL A 51 -10.03 4.35 -3.23
CA VAL A 51 -11.00 4.78 -4.25
C VAL A 51 -10.46 5.97 -5.04
N LEU A 52 -9.84 6.95 -4.38
CA LEU A 52 -9.24 8.09 -5.05
C LEU A 52 -8.08 7.67 -5.96
N CYS A 53 -7.23 6.77 -5.49
CA CYS A 53 -6.10 6.24 -6.28
C CYS A 53 -6.59 5.45 -7.51
N PHE A 54 -7.54 4.55 -7.33
CA PHE A 54 -8.15 3.80 -8.43
C PHE A 54 -8.88 4.71 -9.40
N GLY A 55 -9.61 5.71 -8.91
CA GLY A 55 -10.28 6.71 -9.72
C GLY A 55 -9.30 7.52 -10.57
N LEU A 56 -8.17 7.95 -9.99
CA LEU A 56 -7.11 8.65 -10.72
C LEU A 56 -6.48 7.76 -11.80
N ALA A 57 -6.14 6.52 -11.47
CA ALA A 57 -5.54 5.58 -12.41
C ALA A 57 -6.49 5.29 -13.58
N MET A 58 -7.78 5.09 -13.28
CA MET A 58 -8.81 4.86 -14.29
C MET A 58 -9.02 6.10 -15.17
N MET A 59 -9.04 7.30 -14.58
CA MET A 59 -9.13 8.57 -15.32
C MET A 59 -7.94 8.73 -16.27
N LEU A 60 -6.70 8.53 -15.80
CA LEU A 60 -5.51 8.62 -16.62
C LEU A 60 -5.53 7.60 -17.76
N PHE A 61 -5.96 6.37 -17.47
CA PHE A 61 -6.12 5.33 -18.50
C PHE A 61 -7.11 5.77 -19.58
N PHE A 62 -8.32 6.20 -19.19
CA PHE A 62 -9.32 6.66 -20.16
C PHE A 62 -8.87 7.88 -20.94
N VAL A 63 -8.22 8.85 -20.31
CA VAL A 63 -7.68 10.04 -20.98
C VAL A 63 -6.66 9.62 -22.04
N VAL A 64 -5.71 8.76 -21.70
CA VAL A 64 -4.70 8.28 -22.65
C VAL A 64 -5.34 7.47 -23.77
N THR A 65 -6.27 6.56 -23.46
CA THR A 65 -6.93 5.72 -24.47
C THR A 65 -7.83 6.52 -25.41
N LEU A 66 -8.58 7.50 -24.90
CA LEU A 66 -9.49 8.34 -25.71
C LEU A 66 -8.77 9.45 -26.48
N LEU A 67 -7.66 9.98 -25.97
CA LEU A 67 -6.84 10.95 -26.70
C LEU A 67 -5.98 10.29 -27.79
N TRP A 68 -5.73 8.98 -27.68
CA TRP A 68 -4.96 8.21 -28.66
C TRP A 68 -5.83 7.45 -29.65
N ALA A 69 -7.14 7.33 -29.40
CA ALA A 69 -8.14 6.82 -30.34
C ALA A 69 -8.63 7.93 -31.29
#